data_AF-R6LK05-F1
#
_entry.id   AF-R6LK05-F1
#
_cell.length_a   1.000
_cell.length_b   1.000
_cell.length_c   1.000
_cell.angle_alpha   90.00
_cell.angle_beta   90.00
_cell.angle_gamma   90.00
#
_symmetry.space_group_name_H-M   'P 1'
#
loop_
_entity.id
_entity.type
_entity.pdbx_description
1 polymer ?
#
loop_
_entity_poly.entity_id
_entity_poly.type
_entity_poly.pdbx_seq_one_letter_code
_entity_poly.pdbx_strand_id
1 'polypeptide(L)' 'MQAFQSCGVDPAHYTTRGFGEDEILPWRTIDVGVSEKFLWREREKAYASETTPDCRTKCGGCGANRLSERGKCDE' A
#
# COMPACT_ATOMS: atom_id res chain seq x y z
N MET A 1 10.35 -26.14 9.99
CA MET A 1 11.36 -26.19 8.91
C MET A 1 11.24 -27.42 8.02
N GLN A 2 11.11 -28.64 8.54
CA GLN A 2 11.00 -29.86 7.71
C GLN A 2 9.89 -29.84 6.64
N ALA A 3 8.70 -29.31 6.95
CA ALA A 3 7.61 -29.20 5.98
C ALA A 3 7.99 -28.31 4.78
N PHE A 4 8.54 -27.11 5.03
CA PHE A 4 9.01 -26.20 3.99
C PHE A 4 10.11 -26.83 3.12
N GLN A 5 11.06 -27.53 3.74
CA GLN A 5 12.13 -28.26 3.03
C GLN A 5 11.57 -29.37 2.14
N SER A 6 10.58 -30.13 2.64
CA SER A 6 9.95 -31.22 1.88
C SER A 6 9.18 -30.71 0.65
N CYS A 7 8.65 -29.49 0.73
CA CYS A 7 7.93 -28.84 -0.37
C CYS A 7 8.83 -27.98 -1.28
N GLY A 8 10.13 -27.83 -0.97
CA GLY A 8 11.02 -26.93 -1.71
C GLY A 8 10.64 -25.45 -1.59
N VAL A 9 9.98 -25.06 -0.49
CA VAL A 9 9.52 -23.69 -0.25
C VAL A 9 10.50 -22.97 0.68
N ASP A 10 10.94 -21.77 0.29
CA ASP A 10 11.69 -20.89 1.20
C ASP A 10 10.71 -20.03 2.02
N PRO A 11 10.62 -20.21 3.35
CA PRO A 11 9.74 -19.41 4.19
C PRO A 11 10.15 -17.92 4.22
N ALA A 12 11.44 -17.59 4.05
CA ALA A 12 11.90 -16.20 4.06
C ALA A 12 11.33 -15.40 2.87
N HIS A 13 11.08 -16.08 1.75
CA HIS A 13 10.45 -15.50 0.57
C HIS A 13 9.06 -14.91 0.87
N TYR A 14 8.28 -15.52 1.76
CA TYR A 14 6.90 -15.10 2.05
C TYR A 14 6.75 -14.27 3.32
N THR A 15 7.76 -14.28 4.20
CA THR A 15 7.63 -13.71 5.56
C THR A 15 8.47 -12.45 5.77
N THR A 16 9.67 -12.40 5.19
CA THR A 16 10.64 -11.33 5.49
C THR A 16 11.06 -10.53 4.28
N ARG A 17 10.83 -11.05 3.07
CA ARG A 17 11.14 -10.32 1.84
C ARG A 17 10.19 -9.13 1.70
N GLY A 18 10.74 -7.95 1.39
CA GLY A 18 9.95 -6.80 0.98
C GLY A 18 9.48 -6.94 -0.47
N PHE A 19 8.39 -6.25 -0.80
CA PHE A 19 7.90 -6.18 -2.18
C PHE A 19 8.54 -5.00 -2.94
N GLY A 20 8.87 -5.23 -4.21
CA GLY A 20 9.30 -4.18 -5.13
C GLY A 20 8.13 -3.35 -5.67
N GLU A 21 8.42 -2.19 -6.27
CA GLU A 21 7.39 -1.32 -6.88
C GLU A 21 6.68 -1.98 -8.06
N ASP A 22 7.44 -2.68 -8.91
CA ASP A 22 6.92 -3.33 -10.12
C ASP A 22 6.36 -4.74 -9.85
N GLU A 23 6.32 -5.16 -8.59
CA GLU A 23 5.93 -6.51 -8.22
C GLU A 23 4.42 -6.66 -8.05
N ILE A 24 3.90 -7.83 -8.39
CA ILE A 24 2.49 -8.13 -8.14
C ILE A 24 2.31 -8.44 -6.66
N LEU A 25 1.64 -7.52 -5.95
CA LEU A 25 1.24 -7.73 -4.57
C LEU A 25 0.10 -8.76 -4.48
N PRO A 26 0.11 -9.67 -3.50
CA PRO A 26 -0.97 -10.64 -3.31
C PRO A 26 -2.36 -10.02 -3.15
N TRP A 27 -2.43 -8.77 -2.67
CA TRP A 27 -3.65 -8.00 -2.46
C TRP A 27 -3.93 -6.98 -3.57
N ARG A 28 -3.17 -6.98 -4.69
CA ARG A 28 -3.33 -5.99 -5.77
C ARG A 28 -4.73 -5.96 -6.38
N THR A 29 -5.48 -7.07 -6.28
CA THR A 29 -6.85 -7.18 -6.78
C THR A 29 -7.88 -6.44 -5.91
N ILE A 30 -7.50 -5.98 -4.72
CA ILE A 30 -8.37 -5.24 -3.81
C ILE A 30 -8.34 -3.76 -4.20
N ASP A 31 -9.48 -3.23 -4.64
CA ASP A 31 -9.64 -1.80 -4.92
C ASP A 31 -10.53 -1.16 -3.84
N VAL A 32 -9.98 -0.17 -3.15
CA VAL A 32 -10.67 0.64 -2.12
C VAL A 32 -10.79 2.11 -2.52
N GLY A 33 -10.61 2.42 -3.82
CA GLY A 33 -10.59 3.79 -4.35
C GLY A 33 -9.32 4.57 -4.02
N VAL A 34 -8.27 3.91 -3.51
CA VAL A 34 -6.95 4.51 -3.28
C VAL A 34 -5.98 4.02 -4.35
N SER A 35 -5.27 4.95 -4.98
CA SER A 35 -4.31 4.63 -6.04
C SER A 35 -3.04 3.95 -5.51
N GLU A 36 -2.54 2.97 -6.28
CA GLU A 36 -1.29 2.25 -5.99
C GLU A 36 -0.10 3.21 -5.83
N LYS A 37 -0.02 4.24 -6.69
CA LYS A 37 1.00 5.31 -6.62
C LYS A 37 0.99 6.06 -5.29
N PHE A 38 -0.19 6.31 -4.71
CA PHE A 38 -0.28 6.94 -3.40
C PHE A 38 0.25 6.01 -2.31
N LEU A 39 -0.15 4.73 -2.31
CA LEU A 39 0.32 3.76 -1.31
C LEU A 39 1.84 3.62 -1.32
N TRP A 40 2.46 3.66 -2.50
CA TRP A 40 3.91 3.61 -2.63
C TRP A 40 4.60 4.82 -2.01
N ARG A 41 4.15 6.03 -2.37
CA ARG A 41 4.65 7.29 -1.78
C ARG A 41 4.50 7.31 -0.25
N GLU A 42 3.36 6.82 0.26
CA GLU A 42 3.13 6.77 1.71
C GLU A 42 4.03 5.75 2.41
N ARG A 43 4.36 4.62 1.75
CA ARG A 43 5.35 3.66 2.25
C ARG A 43 6.74 4.29 2.35
N GLU A 44 7.17 5.04 1.35
CA GLU A 44 8.46 5.75 1.38
C GLU A 44 8.53 6.75 2.54
N LYS A 45 7.48 7.56 2.72
CA LYS A 45 7.37 8.47 3.87
C LYS A 45 7.40 7.74 5.20
N ALA A 46 6.70 6.60 5.32
CA ALA A 46 6.70 5.81 6.54
C ALA A 46 8.12 5.34 6.91
N TYR A 47 8.93 4.91 5.93
CA TYR A 47 10.33 4.59 6.17
C TYR A 47 11.19 5.81 6.51
N ALA A 48 10.85 6.98 5.97
CA ALA A 48 11.47 8.25 6.34
C ALA A 48 10.98 8.80 7.69
N SER A 49 10.06 8.13 8.38
CA SER A 49 9.38 8.63 9.59
C SER A 49 8.67 9.98 9.38
N GLU A 50 8.19 10.22 8.16
CA GLU A 50 7.43 11.40 7.78
C GLU A 50 5.93 11.11 7.83
N THR A 51 5.15 12.08 8.31
CA THR A 51 3.69 12.00 8.32
C THR A 51 3.09 12.73 7.13
N THR A 52 1.97 12.20 6.63
CA THR A 52 1.14 12.93 5.66
C THR A 52 0.17 13.84 6.41
N PRO A 53 0.10 15.14 6.06
CA PRO A 53 -0.80 16.07 6.71
C PRO A 53 -2.27 15.73 6.43
N ASP A 54 -3.15 16.23 7.29
CA ASP A 54 -4.59 16.02 7.18
C ASP A 54 -5.16 16.58 5.86
N CYS A 55 -6.14 15.90 5.26
CA CYS A 55 -6.73 16.31 3.99
C CYS A 55 -7.38 17.71 4.04
N ARG A 56 -7.80 18.18 5.22
CA ARG A 56 -8.35 19.53 5.47
C ARG A 56 -7.29 20.62 5.36
N THR A 57 -6.01 20.29 5.56
CA THR A 57 -4.90 21.23 5.30
C THR A 57 -4.40 21.13 3.87
N LYS A 58 -4.22 19.91 3.36
CA LYS A 58 -3.85 19.67 1.97
C LYS A 58 -4.28 18.28 1.54
N CYS A 59 -5.02 18.18 0.44
CA CYS A 59 -5.42 16.89 -0.12
C CYS A 59 -4.18 16.00 -0.35
N GLY A 60 -4.20 14.79 0.24
CA GLY A 60 -3.11 13.82 0.09
C GLY A 60 -3.04 13.19 -1.30
N GLY A 61 -4.09 13.31 -2.11
CA GLY A 61 -4.14 12.75 -3.46
C GLY A 61 -4.26 11.23 -3.50
N CYS A 62 -4.93 10.63 -2.51
CA CYS A 62 -5.10 9.18 -2.45
C CYS A 62 -6.05 8.63 -3.54
N GLY A 63 -7.02 9.43 -3.98
CA GLY A 63 -8.04 9.03 -4.96
C GLY A 63 -9.43 8.78 -4.34
N ALA A 64 -9.52 8.64 -3.02
CA ALA A 64 -10.77 8.37 -2.31
C ALA A 64 -11.84 9.45 -2.53
N ASN A 65 -11.43 10.67 -2.91
CA ASN A 65 -12.36 11.75 -3.22
C ASN A 65 -13.27 11.44 -4.41
N ARG A 66 -12.88 10.49 -5.28
CA ARG A 66 -13.70 9.98 -6.39
C ARG A 66 -14.84 9.07 -5.94
N LEU A 67 -14.79 8.56 -4.71
CA LEU A 67 -15.88 7.78 -4.11
C LEU A 67 -17.01 8.67 -3.58
N SER A 68 -16.77 9.97 -3.47
CA SER A 68 -17.76 10.97 -3.07
C SER A 68 -18.37 11.63 -4.31
N GLU A 69 -19.69 11.79 -4.32
CA GLU A 69 -20.42 12.50 -5.39
C GLU A 69 -19.94 13.95 -5.57
N ARG A 70 -19.37 14.55 -4.51
CA ARG A 70 -18.90 15.94 -4.48
C ARG A 70 -17.43 16.09 -4.87
N GLY A 71 -16.71 14.98 -5.03
CA GLY A 71 -15.27 15.00 -5.35
C GLY A 71 -14.36 15.40 -4.18
N LYS A 72 -14.84 15.34 -2.93
CA LYS A 72 -14.13 15.74 -1.70
C LYS A 72 -14.35 14.74 -0.56
N CYS A 73 -13.34 14.56 0.31
CA CYS A 73 -13.35 13.61 1.44
C CYS A 73 -13.64 14.27 2.80
N ASP A 74 -13.43 15.58 2.93
CA ASP A 74 -13.58 16.32 4.17
C ASP A 74 -15.02 16.77 4.36
N GLU A 75 -15.79 15.98 5.10
CA GLU A 75 -17.04 16.42 5.73
C GLU A 75 -16.85 16.49 7.25
#